data_AF-A0A1Y2ET71-F1
#
_entry.id   AF-A0A1Y2ET71-F1
#
_cell.length_a   1.000
_cell.length_b   1.000
_cell.length_c   1.000
_cell.angle_alpha   90.00
_cell.angle_beta   90.00
_cell.angle_gamma   90.00
#
_symmetry.space_group_name_H-M   'P 1'
#
loop_
_entity.id
_entity.type
_entity.pdbx_description
1 polymer ?
#
loop_
_entity_poly.entity_id
_entity_poly.type
_entity_poly.pdbx_seq_one_letter_code
_entity_poly.pdbx_strand_id
1 'polypeptide(L)'
;MKFFNLFVLLFITIIINNVSAKKDEIAFPSAINVDEDGGYELMVTRPEYSYDKSDGSINAVNFDIPLKNCKYNFNDMKVTCDLKDKKKYQFIVDVKVKGKNECTINKNTTFKSVDLYGTDFEDPKKLVKTNFIASYDRKDNKIVDFSIEAKQFVFVTNKKCKLTTSIKRAVIRQNK
;
A
#
# COMPACT_ATOMS: atom_id res chain seq x y z
N MET A 1 60.81 29.24 -20.74
CA MET A 1 59.99 29.59 -19.56
C MET A 1 58.57 29.09 -19.82
N LYS A 2 57.98 28.41 -18.82
CA LYS A 2 56.81 27.54 -18.96
C LYS A 2 55.51 28.34 -19.09
N PHE A 3 54.67 27.92 -20.04
CA PHE A 3 53.27 28.31 -20.19
C PHE A 3 52.44 27.77 -19.02
N PHE A 4 51.67 28.63 -18.36
CA PHE A 4 50.58 28.22 -17.46
C PHE A 4 49.25 28.52 -18.15
N ASN A 5 48.66 27.46 -18.71
CA ASN A 5 47.31 27.47 -19.25
C ASN A 5 46.33 27.29 -18.09
N LEU A 6 45.61 28.36 -17.77
CA LEU A 6 44.60 28.39 -16.71
C LEU A 6 43.26 27.86 -17.27
N PHE A 7 43.15 26.53 -17.43
CA PHE A 7 41.85 25.89 -17.66
C PHE A 7 41.19 25.57 -16.31
N VAL A 8 40.39 26.51 -15.82
CA VAL A 8 39.46 26.27 -14.70
C VAL A 8 38.32 25.40 -15.23
N LEU A 9 38.49 24.09 -15.11
CA LEU A 9 37.41 23.12 -15.31
C LEU A 9 36.53 23.14 -14.05
N LEU A 10 35.43 23.87 -14.16
CA LEU A 10 34.34 23.90 -13.20
C LEU A 10 33.66 22.52 -13.17
N PHE A 11 34.14 21.62 -12.30
CA PHE A 11 33.43 20.37 -12.01
C PHE A 11 32.19 20.67 -11.16
N ILE A 12 31.07 20.94 -11.84
CA ILE A 12 29.75 20.86 -11.20
C ILE A 12 29.46 19.38 -11.00
N THR A 13 29.86 18.84 -9.84
CA THR A 13 29.36 17.54 -9.38
C THR A 13 27.88 17.66 -9.07
N ILE A 14 27.05 17.24 -10.03
CA ILE A 14 25.63 16.96 -9.80
C ILE A 14 25.58 15.79 -8.81
N ILE A 15 25.25 16.07 -7.55
CA ILE A 15 24.93 15.06 -6.55
C ILE A 15 23.57 14.48 -6.95
N ILE A 16 23.59 13.48 -7.82
CA ILE A 16 22.41 12.65 -8.09
C ILE A 16 22.23 11.80 -6.84
N ASN A 17 21.27 12.19 -6.00
CA ASN A 17 20.77 11.33 -4.93
C ASN A 17 20.20 10.06 -5.58
N ASN A 18 21.07 9.06 -5.79
CA ASN A 18 20.66 7.71 -6.13
C ASN A 18 19.93 7.13 -4.92
N VAL A 19 18.65 7.45 -4.80
CA VAL A 19 17.70 6.60 -4.09
C VAL A 19 17.72 5.29 -4.85
N SER A 20 18.55 4.35 -4.38
CA SER A 20 18.60 2.99 -4.91
C SER A 20 17.22 2.39 -4.70
N ALA A 21 16.36 2.51 -5.71
CA ALA A 21 15.17 1.70 -5.80
C ALA A 21 15.67 0.25 -5.77
N LYS A 22 15.29 -0.51 -4.74
CA LYS A 22 15.60 -1.94 -4.70
C LYS A 22 15.11 -2.51 -6.03
N LYS A 23 15.99 -3.25 -6.73
CA LYS A 23 15.78 -3.68 -8.13
C LYS A 23 14.48 -4.48 -8.35
N ASP A 24 13.83 -4.89 -7.27
CA ASP A 24 12.68 -5.79 -7.25
C ASP A 24 11.39 -5.11 -6.78
N GLU A 25 11.41 -3.80 -6.56
CA GLU A 25 10.23 -3.02 -6.19
C GLU A 25 9.64 -2.29 -7.40
N ILE A 26 8.32 -2.37 -7.54
CA ILE A 26 7.54 -1.55 -8.49
C ILE A 26 6.49 -0.73 -7.75
N ALA A 27 6.17 0.45 -8.27
CA ALA A 27 5.16 1.31 -7.69
C ALA A 27 3.79 0.61 -7.70
N PHE A 28 3.11 0.64 -6.57
CA PHE A 28 1.75 0.15 -6.43
C PHE A 28 0.75 1.26 -6.79
N PRO A 29 -0.41 0.97 -7.41
CA PRO A 29 -1.41 1.98 -7.71
C PRO A 29 -1.85 2.75 -6.46
N SER A 30 -1.94 4.08 -6.55
CA SER A 30 -2.40 4.92 -5.44
C SER A 30 -3.90 4.79 -5.17
N ALA A 31 -4.67 4.32 -6.15
CA ALA A 31 -6.10 4.10 -6.07
C ALA A 31 -6.47 2.65 -6.38
N ILE A 32 -7.54 2.18 -5.73
CA ILE A 32 -8.16 0.87 -5.90
C ILE A 32 -9.57 1.03 -6.49
N ASN A 33 -10.09 -0.04 -7.09
CA ASN A 33 -11.45 -0.11 -7.63
C ASN A 33 -11.74 1.08 -8.58
N VAL A 34 -10.78 1.38 -9.46
CA VAL A 34 -10.87 2.51 -10.40
C VAL A 34 -11.86 2.16 -11.50
N ASP A 35 -13.05 2.75 -11.40
CA ASP A 35 -14.12 2.69 -12.40
C ASP A 35 -14.24 4.08 -13.11
N GLU A 36 -15.25 4.30 -13.96
CA GLU A 36 -15.37 5.53 -14.79
C GLU A 36 -15.47 6.83 -13.96
N ASP A 37 -16.05 6.75 -12.76
CA ASP A 37 -16.27 7.89 -11.85
C ASP A 37 -15.08 8.18 -10.91
N GLY A 38 -13.96 7.47 -11.10
CA GLY A 38 -12.79 7.55 -10.23
C GLY A 38 -12.71 6.39 -9.22
N GLY A 39 -11.50 6.14 -8.70
CA GLY A 39 -11.25 5.09 -7.72
C GLY A 39 -11.18 5.60 -6.29
N TYR A 40 -10.97 4.69 -5.35
CA TYR A 40 -10.81 4.98 -3.92
C TYR A 40 -9.33 4.96 -3.54
N GLU A 41 -8.89 5.82 -2.62
CA GLU A 41 -7.54 5.67 -2.06
C GLU A 41 -7.44 4.36 -1.27
N LEU A 42 -6.25 3.76 -1.25
CA LEU A 42 -6.01 2.61 -0.39
C LEU A 42 -5.87 3.09 1.06
N MET A 43 -6.79 2.70 1.94
CA MET A 43 -6.87 3.22 3.31
C MET A 43 -6.92 2.10 4.36
N VAL A 44 -6.41 2.38 5.55
CA VAL A 44 -6.59 1.55 6.76
C VAL A 44 -7.49 2.31 7.72
N THR A 45 -8.51 1.64 8.26
CA THR A 45 -9.47 2.24 9.18
C THR A 45 -9.02 2.10 10.63
N ARG A 46 -9.15 3.17 11.41
CA ARG A 46 -9.09 3.11 12.88
C ARG A 46 -10.42 3.62 13.42
N PRO A 47 -11.21 2.83 14.15
CA PRO A 47 -12.40 3.38 14.79
C PRO A 47 -11.98 4.33 15.94
N GLU A 48 -12.67 5.45 16.05
CA GLU A 48 -12.56 6.36 17.19
C GLU A 48 -13.86 6.30 17.99
N TYR A 49 -13.71 6.00 19.28
CA TYR A 49 -14.83 5.89 20.21
C TYR A 49 -14.93 7.18 21.02
N SER A 50 -16.09 7.82 21.01
CA SER A 50 -16.46 8.88 21.94
C SER A 50 -17.51 8.36 22.91
N TYR A 51 -17.37 8.76 24.17
CA TYR A 51 -18.31 8.42 25.22
C TYR A 51 -19.17 9.64 25.52
N ASP A 52 -20.48 9.52 25.33
CA ASP A 52 -21.41 10.53 25.81
C ASP A 52 -21.72 10.24 27.28
N LYS A 53 -21.35 11.19 28.15
CA LYS A 53 -21.54 11.07 29.59
C LYS A 53 -23.00 11.29 30.01
N SER A 54 -23.85 11.82 29.14
CA SER A 54 -25.23 12.16 29.46
C SER A 54 -26.19 10.96 29.39
N ASP A 55 -25.95 10.04 28.46
CA ASP A 55 -26.78 8.83 28.26
C ASP A 55 -25.97 7.52 28.34
N GLY A 56 -24.65 7.60 28.50
CA GLY A 56 -23.76 6.44 28.58
C GLY A 56 -23.52 5.76 27.23
N SER A 57 -23.93 6.38 26.12
CA SER A 57 -23.75 5.86 24.78
C SER A 57 -22.28 5.92 24.34
N ILE A 58 -21.88 4.93 23.53
CA ILE A 58 -20.58 4.88 22.87
C ILE A 58 -20.82 5.11 21.39
N ASN A 59 -20.32 6.22 20.87
CA ASN A 59 -20.36 6.53 19.45
C ASN A 59 -19.03 6.12 18.82
N ALA A 60 -19.07 5.34 17.73
CA ALA A 60 -17.90 4.97 16.97
C ALA A 60 -17.91 5.70 15.63
N VAL A 61 -16.81 6.37 15.30
CA VAL A 61 -16.60 7.02 13.99
C VAL A 61 -15.41 6.38 13.31
N ASN A 62 -15.55 6.03 12.03
CA ASN A 62 -14.44 5.51 11.25
C ASN A 62 -13.45 6.64 10.96
N PHE A 63 -12.20 6.48 11.40
CA PHE A 63 -11.09 7.35 11.04
C PHE A 63 -10.22 6.64 10.00
N ASP A 64 -10.50 6.90 8.73
CA ASP A 64 -9.79 6.29 7.60
C ASP A 64 -8.48 7.02 7.32
N ILE A 65 -7.39 6.24 7.23
CA ILE A 65 -6.03 6.77 7.05
C ILE A 65 -5.48 6.28 5.71
N PRO A 66 -5.17 7.18 4.76
CA PRO A 66 -4.62 6.79 3.48
C PRO A 66 -3.20 6.25 3.60
N LEU A 67 -2.96 5.13 2.92
CA LEU A 67 -1.66 4.54 2.72
C LEU A 67 -0.93 5.26 1.59
N LYS A 68 0.35 5.55 1.80
CA LYS A 68 1.18 6.32 0.85
C LYS A 68 2.40 5.52 0.41
N ASN A 69 3.01 5.93 -0.70
CA ASN A 69 4.25 5.36 -1.23
C ASN A 69 4.24 3.83 -1.30
N CYS A 70 3.09 3.25 -1.65
CA CYS A 70 2.92 1.81 -1.73
C CYS A 70 3.80 1.22 -2.84
N LYS A 71 4.46 0.11 -2.53
CA LYS A 71 5.32 -0.63 -3.47
C LYS A 71 5.03 -2.11 -3.40
N TYR A 72 5.01 -2.76 -4.55
CA TYR A 72 5.00 -4.22 -4.65
C TYR A 72 6.42 -4.73 -4.89
N ASN A 73 6.89 -5.63 -4.04
CA ASN A 73 8.10 -6.39 -4.25
C ASN A 73 7.71 -7.76 -4.82
N PHE A 74 8.08 -8.03 -6.06
CA PHE A 74 7.69 -9.25 -6.76
C PHE A 74 8.52 -10.49 -6.38
N ASN A 75 9.70 -10.31 -5.77
CA ASN A 75 10.51 -11.41 -5.26
C ASN A 75 10.00 -11.88 -3.89
N ASP A 76 9.76 -10.93 -2.99
CA ASP A 76 9.26 -11.19 -1.63
C ASP A 76 7.74 -11.42 -1.61
N MET A 77 7.05 -11.08 -2.72
CA MET A 77 5.60 -11.08 -2.86
C MET A 77 4.91 -10.26 -1.75
N LYS A 78 5.37 -9.02 -1.57
CA LYS A 78 4.87 -8.12 -0.53
C LYS A 78 4.44 -6.78 -1.09
N VAL A 79 3.35 -6.24 -0.58
CA VAL A 79 3.00 -4.83 -0.72
C VAL A 79 3.41 -4.12 0.55
N THR A 80 4.23 -3.08 0.44
CA THR A 80 4.64 -2.25 1.58
C THR A 80 4.20 -0.81 1.33
N CYS A 81 3.54 -0.21 2.29
CA CYS A 81 3.06 1.17 2.26
C CYS A 81 3.49 1.92 3.50
N ASP A 82 3.67 3.23 3.35
CA ASP A 82 3.79 4.14 4.48
C ASP A 82 2.40 4.40 5.09
N LEU A 83 2.31 4.25 6.40
CA LEU A 83 1.13 4.60 7.19
C LEU A 83 1.50 5.71 8.17
N LYS A 84 0.92 6.90 7.99
CA LYS A 84 1.14 8.04 8.89
C LYS A 84 -0.11 8.34 9.69
N ASP A 85 -0.02 8.02 10.97
CA ASP A 85 -0.98 8.41 12.00
C ASP A 85 -0.27 9.39 12.97
N LYS A 86 -0.55 9.36 14.28
CA LYS A 86 0.24 10.04 15.32
C LYS A 86 1.73 9.68 15.27
N LYS A 87 2.08 8.51 14.74
CA LYS A 87 3.45 8.06 14.48
C LYS A 87 3.57 7.54 13.04
N LYS A 88 4.80 7.39 12.57
CA LYS A 88 5.11 6.75 11.27
C LYS A 88 5.21 5.24 11.42
N TYR A 89 4.46 4.53 10.61
CA TYR A 89 4.44 3.08 10.52
C TYR A 89 4.62 2.63 9.06
N GLN A 90 4.90 1.35 8.88
CA GLN A 90 4.76 0.63 7.64
C GLN A 90 3.59 -0.34 7.75
N PHE A 91 2.73 -0.32 6.75
CA PHE A 91 1.74 -1.36 6.52
C PHE A 91 2.30 -2.34 5.50
N ILE A 92 2.41 -3.60 5.87
CA ILE A 92 3.03 -4.65 5.05
C ILE A 92 2.02 -5.76 4.84
N VAL A 93 1.81 -6.13 3.58
CA VAL A 93 0.88 -7.18 3.16
C VAL A 93 1.64 -8.26 2.41
N ASP A 94 1.60 -9.48 2.94
CA ASP A 94 2.10 -10.66 2.26
C ASP A 94 1.02 -11.17 1.28
N VAL A 95 1.37 -11.30 0.00
CA VAL A 95 0.47 -11.76 -1.05
C VAL A 95 0.96 -13.05 -1.69
N LYS A 96 0.04 -13.85 -2.22
CA LYS A 96 0.33 -15.06 -2.99
C LYS A 96 -0.36 -14.98 -4.35
N VAL A 97 0.41 -15.09 -5.42
CA VAL A 97 -0.13 -15.18 -6.78
C VAL A 97 -0.92 -16.48 -6.95
N LYS A 98 -2.12 -16.40 -7.53
CA LYS A 98 -2.95 -17.56 -7.91
C LYS A 98 -2.95 -17.73 -9.44
N GLY A 99 -2.61 -18.92 -9.94
CA GLY A 99 -2.71 -19.31 -11.36
C GLY A 99 -1.39 -19.79 -11.98
N LYS A 100 -1.46 -20.51 -13.11
CA LYS A 100 -0.31 -20.76 -13.99
C LYS A 100 -0.13 -19.51 -14.86
N ASN A 101 0.95 -18.77 -14.62
CA ASN A 101 1.22 -17.43 -15.14
C ASN A 101 1.22 -17.35 -16.68
N GLU A 102 0.30 -16.58 -17.28
CA GLU A 102 0.55 -15.92 -18.58
C GLU A 102 1.27 -14.56 -18.39
N CYS A 103 1.36 -14.09 -17.15
CA CYS A 103 1.89 -12.79 -16.77
C CYS A 103 3.22 -12.92 -16.03
N THR A 104 4.33 -12.55 -16.66
CA THR A 104 5.62 -12.37 -15.96
C THR A 104 5.73 -10.94 -15.44
N ILE A 105 5.80 -10.78 -14.12
CA ILE A 105 6.05 -9.49 -13.47
C ILE A 105 7.54 -9.32 -13.25
N ASN A 106 8.04 -8.14 -13.59
CA ASN A 106 9.43 -7.75 -13.38
C ASN A 106 9.50 -6.25 -13.08
N LYS A 107 10.72 -5.74 -12.90
CA LYS A 107 11.00 -4.33 -12.62
C LYS A 107 10.43 -3.32 -13.62
N ASN A 108 10.13 -3.75 -14.86
CA ASN A 108 9.55 -2.90 -15.90
C ASN A 108 8.02 -2.97 -15.94
N THR A 109 7.39 -3.78 -15.08
CA THR A 109 5.94 -3.88 -14.99
C THR A 109 5.38 -2.59 -14.38
N THR A 110 4.40 -2.00 -15.05
CA THR A 110 3.57 -0.92 -14.53
C THR A 110 2.14 -1.38 -14.38
N PHE A 111 1.54 -1.09 -13.22
CA PHE A 111 0.14 -1.36 -12.95
C PHE A 111 -0.73 -0.22 -13.51
N LYS A 112 -1.81 -0.59 -14.19
CA LYS A 112 -2.85 0.31 -14.67
C LYS A 112 -3.91 0.54 -13.59
N SER A 113 -4.36 -0.55 -12.98
CA SER A 113 -5.39 -0.53 -11.95
C SER A 113 -5.24 -1.72 -11.01
N VAL A 114 -5.91 -1.64 -9.86
CA VAL A 114 -6.05 -2.73 -8.92
C VAL A 114 -7.47 -2.73 -8.37
N ASP A 115 -8.09 -3.89 -8.36
CA ASP A 115 -9.34 -4.11 -7.63
C ASP A 115 -9.03 -4.81 -6.31
N LEU A 116 -9.69 -4.38 -5.24
CA LEU A 116 -9.58 -4.95 -3.90
C LEU A 116 -10.87 -5.70 -3.57
N TYR A 117 -10.75 -6.93 -3.12
CA TYR A 117 -11.88 -7.79 -2.80
C TYR A 117 -11.86 -8.23 -1.35
N GLY A 118 -13.02 -8.12 -0.69
CA GLY A 118 -13.31 -8.61 0.65
C GLY A 118 -14.37 -9.70 0.61
N THR A 119 -14.63 -10.31 1.77
CA THR A 119 -15.73 -11.25 1.93
C THR A 119 -17.06 -10.51 1.89
N ASP A 120 -18.03 -11.07 1.16
CA ASP A 120 -19.40 -10.54 1.14
C ASP A 120 -20.08 -10.77 2.50
N PHE A 121 -20.82 -9.76 2.98
CA PHE A 121 -21.46 -9.83 4.30
C PHE A 121 -22.67 -10.77 4.32
N GLU A 122 -23.39 -10.90 3.21
CA GLU A 122 -24.57 -11.77 3.08
C GLU A 122 -24.18 -13.20 2.71
N ASP A 123 -23.10 -13.38 1.93
CA ASP A 123 -22.59 -14.69 1.52
C ASP A 123 -21.07 -14.81 1.74
N PRO A 124 -20.63 -15.35 2.89
CA PRO A 124 -19.20 -15.46 3.23
C PRO A 124 -18.34 -16.27 2.25
N LYS A 125 -18.96 -17.02 1.32
CA LYS A 125 -18.25 -17.78 0.28
C LYS A 125 -17.93 -16.93 -0.95
N LYS A 126 -18.57 -15.77 -1.10
CA LYS A 126 -18.36 -14.84 -2.21
C LYS A 126 -17.40 -13.73 -1.83
N LEU A 127 -16.69 -13.25 -2.86
CA LEU A 127 -15.85 -12.07 -2.76
C LEU A 127 -16.50 -10.94 -3.57
N VAL A 128 -16.57 -9.75 -2.96
CA VAL A 128 -17.08 -8.52 -3.58
C VAL A 128 -16.04 -7.41 -3.45
N LYS A 129 -16.10 -6.42 -4.35
CA LYS A 129 -15.20 -5.27 -4.28
C LYS A 129 -15.39 -4.57 -2.93
N THR A 130 -14.29 -4.19 -2.28
CA THR A 130 -14.30 -3.45 -1.01
C THR A 130 -13.28 -2.32 -1.05
N ASN A 131 -13.54 -1.27 -0.29
CA ASN A 131 -12.61 -0.16 -0.10
C ASN A 131 -11.82 -0.31 1.21
N PHE A 132 -12.14 -1.30 2.03
CA PHE A 132 -11.55 -1.54 3.34
C PHE A 132 -10.52 -2.66 3.27
N ILE A 133 -9.23 -2.34 3.40
CA ILE A 133 -8.17 -3.36 3.41
C ILE A 133 -7.98 -3.98 4.79
N ALA A 134 -7.95 -3.16 5.82
CA ALA A 134 -7.61 -3.54 7.18
C ALA A 134 -8.13 -2.50 8.16
N SER A 135 -8.30 -2.93 9.41
CA SER A 135 -8.64 -2.08 10.54
C SER A 135 -7.68 -2.32 11.70
N TYR A 136 -7.48 -1.32 12.57
CA TYR A 136 -6.69 -1.50 13.79
C TYR A 136 -7.13 -0.57 14.91
N ASP A 137 -6.91 -1.01 16.14
CA ASP A 137 -7.14 -0.23 17.34
C ASP A 137 -5.85 0.19 18.02
N ARG A 138 -5.97 1.23 18.86
CA ARG A 138 -4.87 1.70 19.69
C ARG A 138 -5.26 1.92 21.12
N LYS A 139 -4.33 1.58 22.00
CA LYS A 139 -4.33 1.96 23.41
C LYS A 139 -2.97 2.56 23.75
N ASP A 140 -2.94 3.71 24.42
CA ASP A 140 -1.70 4.39 24.85
C ASP A 140 -0.66 4.57 23.74
N ASN A 141 -1.11 4.96 22.54
CA ASN A 141 -0.29 5.13 21.33
C ASN A 141 0.46 3.86 20.86
N LYS A 142 -0.04 2.67 21.24
CA LYS A 142 0.37 1.37 20.74
C LYS A 142 -0.80 0.71 20.02
N ILE A 143 -0.52 -0.01 18.95
CA ILE A 143 -1.51 -0.83 18.25
C ILE A 143 -1.78 -2.05 19.11
N VAL A 144 -3.05 -2.31 19.43
CA VAL A 144 -3.45 -3.42 20.30
C VAL A 144 -4.23 -4.50 19.56
N ASP A 145 -5.06 -4.10 18.59
CA ASP A 145 -5.80 -5.02 17.72
C ASP A 145 -5.57 -4.64 16.26
N PHE A 146 -5.57 -5.65 15.39
CA PHE A 146 -5.38 -5.50 13.96
C PHE A 146 -6.16 -6.60 13.24
N SER A 147 -7.03 -6.20 12.31
CA SER A 147 -7.79 -7.11 11.47
C SER A 147 -7.55 -6.80 10.00
N ILE A 148 -7.55 -7.84 9.18
CA ILE A 148 -7.48 -7.71 7.73
C ILE A 148 -8.81 -8.11 7.09
N GLU A 149 -9.43 -7.13 6.46
CA GLU A 149 -10.77 -7.24 5.89
C GLU A 149 -10.70 -7.78 4.45
N ALA A 150 -9.75 -7.27 3.67
CA ALA A 150 -9.56 -7.72 2.29
C ALA A 150 -8.90 -9.10 2.20
N LYS A 151 -9.26 -9.85 1.15
CA LYS A 151 -8.76 -11.20 0.87
C LYS A 151 -7.93 -11.27 -0.40
N GLN A 152 -8.11 -10.36 -1.35
CA GLN A 152 -7.51 -10.47 -2.67
C GLN A 152 -7.32 -9.11 -3.34
N PHE A 153 -6.21 -8.98 -4.07
CA PHE A 153 -6.03 -7.96 -5.09
C PHE A 153 -6.13 -8.60 -6.48
N VAL A 154 -6.73 -7.88 -7.43
CA VAL A 154 -6.66 -8.19 -8.86
C VAL A 154 -5.99 -7.02 -9.57
N PHE A 155 -4.75 -7.22 -10.01
CA PHE A 155 -3.98 -6.21 -10.72
C PHE A 155 -4.22 -6.30 -12.22
N VAL A 156 -4.34 -5.14 -12.87
CA VAL A 156 -4.27 -5.05 -14.32
C VAL A 156 -3.05 -4.22 -14.67
N THR A 157 -2.18 -4.77 -15.52
CA THR A 157 -1.00 -4.04 -16.03
C THR A 157 -1.36 -3.17 -17.23
N ASN A 158 -0.48 -2.24 -17.62
CA ASN A 158 -0.66 -1.46 -18.86
C ASN A 158 -0.72 -2.35 -20.12
N LYS A 159 -0.13 -3.54 -20.06
CA LYS A 159 -0.21 -4.56 -21.13
C LYS A 159 -1.50 -5.38 -21.09
N LYS A 160 -2.51 -4.96 -20.32
CA LYS A 160 -3.80 -5.65 -20.10
C LYS A 160 -3.68 -7.05 -19.47
N CYS A 161 -2.50 -7.43 -19.01
CA CYS A 161 -2.31 -8.67 -18.27
C CYS A 161 -2.94 -8.54 -16.87
N LYS A 162 -3.74 -9.54 -16.49
CA LYS A 162 -4.44 -9.61 -15.20
C LYS A 162 -3.72 -10.57 -14.24
N LEU A 163 -3.45 -10.11 -13.03
CA LEU A 163 -2.80 -10.90 -11.98
C LEU A 163 -3.68 -10.92 -10.73
N THR A 164 -4.09 -12.12 -10.33
CA THR A 164 -4.83 -12.32 -9.09
C THR A 164 -3.89 -12.72 -7.96
N THR A 165 -3.90 -11.96 -6.86
CA THR A 165 -3.12 -12.28 -5.66
C THR A 165 -4.00 -12.36 -4.43
N SER A 166 -3.86 -13.45 -3.68
CA SER A 166 -4.54 -13.58 -2.40
C SER A 166 -3.69 -12.99 -1.30
N ILE A 167 -4.32 -12.21 -0.44
CA ILE A 167 -3.70 -11.69 0.75
C ILE A 167 -3.62 -12.82 1.79
N LYS A 168 -2.43 -13.04 2.34
CA LYS A 168 -2.16 -14.08 3.33
C LYS A 168 -2.11 -13.53 4.73
N ARG A 169 -1.46 -12.38 4.87
CA ARG A 169 -1.21 -11.73 6.14
C ARG A 169 -1.01 -10.26 5.87
N ALA A 170 -1.39 -9.44 6.84
CA ALA A 170 -0.92 -8.07 6.91
C ALA A 170 -0.42 -7.77 8.33
N VAL A 171 0.46 -6.78 8.44
CA VAL A 171 0.96 -6.27 9.71
C VAL A 171 1.17 -4.76 9.62
N ILE A 172 1.02 -4.08 10.75
CA ILE A 172 1.51 -2.71 10.92
C ILE A 172 2.77 -2.76 11.79
N ARG A 173 3.86 -2.18 11.30
CA ARG A 173 5.15 -2.14 12.00
C ARG A 173 5.58 -0.70 12.19
N GLN A 174 6.00 -0.34 13.40
CA GLN A 174 6.57 0.99 13.63
C GLN A 174 7.93 1.10 12.92
N ASN A 175 8.15 2.18 12.18
CA ASN A 175 9.47 2.49 11.64
C ASN A 175 10.40 2.80 12.82
N LYS A 176 11.52 2.08 12.88
CA LYS A 176 12.61 2.38 13.82
C LYS A 176 13.35 3.62 13.39
#